data_AF-A0ABD1EI48-F1
#
_entry.id   AF-A0ABD1EI48-F1
#
_cell.length_a   1.000
_cell.length_b   1.000
_cell.length_c   1.000
_cell.angle_alpha   90.00
_cell.angle_beta   90.00
_cell.angle_gamma   90.00
#
_symmetry.space_group_name_H-M   'P 1'
#
loop_
_entity.id
_entity.type
_entity.pdbx_description
1 polymer ?
#
loop_
_entity_poly.entity_id
_entity_poly.type
_entity_poly.pdbx_seq_one_letter_code
_entity_poly.pdbx_strand_id
1 'polypeptide(L)'
;MELLGMPPQRLLDQSKRAKNFISSKGIPRYCTCSTMNDGSMVLAGGLSRRGKPRGPPGSKELKRALKGCEDPLFLDFIQRCLDWDPETRLTPNQALRHAWLRRRLPRAPGEKVDQNGAGMSRSGSTGGPRTPKGQQQVSYSDNTT
;
A
#
# COMPACT_ATOMS: atom_id res chain seq x y z
N MET A 1 11.31 12.25 -9.56
CA MET A 1 10.56 11.68 -10.70
C MET A 1 11.16 10.36 -11.16
N GLU A 2 12.49 10.24 -11.28
CA GLU A 2 13.13 8.96 -11.65
C GLU A 2 12.69 7.74 -10.80
N LEU A 3 12.50 7.91 -9.48
CA LEU A 3 12.06 6.84 -8.57
C LEU A 3 10.53 6.70 -8.50
N LEU A 4 9.82 7.79 -8.22
CA LEU A 4 8.39 7.79 -7.91
C LEU A 4 7.48 8.05 -9.13
N GLY A 5 8.05 8.09 -10.33
CA GLY A 5 7.31 8.49 -11.53
C GLY A 5 6.93 9.98 -11.54
N MET A 6 5.97 10.28 -12.39
CA MET A 6 5.36 11.60 -12.51
C MET A 6 4.41 11.86 -11.34
N PRO A 7 4.37 13.08 -10.76
CA PRO A 7 3.34 13.45 -9.82
C PRO A 7 1.95 13.45 -10.50
N PRO A 8 0.86 13.20 -9.74
CA PRO A 8 -0.52 13.35 -10.24
C PRO A 8 -0.80 14.73 -10.83
N GLN A 9 -1.57 14.79 -11.91
CA GLN A 9 -1.85 16.04 -12.64
C GLN A 9 -2.49 17.11 -11.73
N ARG A 10 -3.40 16.71 -10.85
CA ARG A 10 -4.03 17.60 -9.85
C ARG A 10 -3.00 18.38 -9.03
N LEU A 11 -1.89 17.75 -8.64
CA LEU A 11 -0.83 18.43 -7.88
C LEU A 11 -0.06 19.43 -8.74
N LEU A 12 0.10 19.13 -10.04
CA LEU A 12 0.75 20.04 -10.98
C LEU A 12 -0.09 21.30 -11.22
N ASP A 13 -1.40 21.13 -11.37
CA ASP A 13 -2.34 22.22 -11.63
C ASP A 13 -2.41 23.18 -10.44
N GLN A 14 -2.38 22.65 -9.21
CA GLN A 14 -2.39 23.46 -7.98
C GLN A 14 -1.02 24.09 -7.66
N SER A 15 0.06 23.65 -8.31
CA SER A 15 1.42 24.07 -8.01
C SER A 15 1.85 25.32 -8.78
N LYS A 16 2.03 26.44 -8.08
CA LYS A 16 2.48 27.74 -8.64
C LYS A 16 3.76 27.67 -9.48
N ARG A 17 4.66 26.72 -9.20
CA ARG A 17 5.98 26.58 -9.84
C ARG A 17 6.09 25.37 -10.77
N ALA A 18 5.00 24.63 -11.04
CA ALA A 18 5.06 23.40 -11.85
C ALA A 18 5.70 23.63 -13.24
N LYS A 19 5.37 24.76 -13.87
CA LYS A 19 5.88 25.16 -15.20
C LYS A 19 7.41 25.30 -15.28
N ASN A 20 8.09 25.48 -14.14
CA ASN A 20 9.55 25.55 -14.07
C ASN A 20 10.22 24.18 -14.17
N PHE A 21 9.48 23.10 -13.89
CA PHE A 21 10.01 21.73 -13.83
C PHE A 21 9.40 20.83 -14.91
N ILE A 22 8.19 21.15 -15.36
CA ILE A 22 7.44 20.36 -16.34
C ILE A 22 6.97 21.30 -17.46
N SER A 23 7.13 20.85 -18.69
CA SER A 23 6.68 21.56 -19.88
C SER A 23 5.16 21.54 -20.01
N SER A 24 4.61 22.38 -20.90
CA SER A 24 3.18 22.37 -21.24
C SER A 24 2.70 21.05 -21.84
N LYS A 25 3.61 20.26 -22.42
CA LYS A 25 3.32 18.92 -22.96
C LYS A 25 3.35 17.82 -21.89
N GLY A 26 3.47 18.18 -20.60
CA GLY A 26 3.57 17.21 -19.49
C GLY A 26 4.95 16.56 -19.34
N ILE A 27 5.93 16.95 -20.17
CA ILE A 27 7.28 16.35 -20.16
C ILE A 27 8.16 17.04 -19.11
N PRO A 28 8.82 16.30 -18.20
CA PRO A 28 9.80 16.87 -17.27
C PRO A 28 10.96 17.52 -17.98
N ARG A 29 11.33 18.74 -17.57
CA ARG A 29 12.40 19.51 -18.23
C ARG A 29 13.80 18.93 -18.06
N TYR A 30 13.99 17.96 -17.18
CA TYR A 30 15.25 17.24 -17.04
C TYR A 30 15.40 16.10 -18.06
N CYS A 31 14.31 15.72 -18.73
CA CYS A 31 14.28 14.70 -19.77
C CYS A 31 14.40 15.33 -21.16
N THR A 32 14.90 14.54 -22.09
CA THR A 32 14.73 14.80 -23.53
C THR A 32 13.59 13.94 -24.06
N CYS A 33 12.86 14.43 -25.05
CA CYS A 33 11.76 13.72 -25.69
C CYS A 33 12.07 13.57 -27.17
N SER A 34 12.04 12.33 -27.67
CA SER A 34 12.13 12.02 -29.09
C SER A 34 10.80 11.44 -29.55
N THR A 35 10.33 11.88 -30.71
CA THR A 35 9.15 11.29 -31.36
C THR A 35 9.67 10.26 -32.36
N MET A 36 9.21 9.02 -32.24
CA MET A 36 9.55 7.95 -33.16
C MET A 36 8.74 8.08 -34.46
N ASN A 37 9.10 7.30 -35.48
CA ASN A 37 8.42 7.30 -36.79
C ASN A 37 6.95 6.88 -36.71
N ASP A 38 6.57 6.11 -35.71
CA ASP A 38 5.20 5.68 -35.41
C ASP A 38 4.37 6.73 -34.63
N GLY A 39 4.95 7.89 -34.32
CA GLY A 39 4.31 8.95 -33.54
C GLY A 39 4.38 8.74 -32.02
N SER A 40 4.98 7.64 -31.53
CA SER A 40 5.17 7.41 -30.10
C SER A 40 6.23 8.36 -29.53
N MET A 41 5.99 8.82 -28.29
CA MET A 41 6.93 9.65 -27.56
C MET A 41 7.80 8.80 -26.64
N VAL A 42 9.11 8.89 -26.79
CA VAL A 42 10.09 8.24 -25.91
C VAL A 42 10.82 9.30 -25.10
N LEU A 43 10.76 9.14 -23.78
CA LEU A 43 11.49 9.99 -22.84
C LEU A 43 12.84 9.38 -22.51
N ALA A 44 13.89 10.14 -22.75
CA ALA A 44 15.23 9.83 -22.27
C ALA A 44 15.56 10.68 -21.04
N GLY A 45 16.36 10.10 -20.15
CA GLY A 45 16.92 10.78 -18.99
C GLY A 45 17.87 11.91 -19.37
N GLY A 46 18.39 12.59 -18.35
CA GLY A 46 19.35 13.68 -18.52
C GLY A 46 20.53 13.58 -17.56
N LEU A 47 21.52 14.45 -17.76
CA LEU A 47 22.62 14.64 -16.83
C LEU A 47 22.31 15.80 -15.89
N SER A 48 22.55 15.61 -14.60
CA SER A 48 22.57 16.74 -13.64
C SER A 48 23.73 17.67 -13.94
N ARG A 49 23.71 18.90 -13.39
CA ARG A 49 24.83 19.86 -13.48
C ARG A 49 26.18 19.30 -13.04
N ARG A 50 26.20 18.25 -12.20
CA ARG A 50 27.41 17.56 -11.73
C ARG A 50 27.76 16.33 -12.58
N GLY A 51 27.19 16.19 -13.78
CA GLY A 51 27.42 15.06 -14.68
C GLY A 51 26.78 13.74 -14.23
N LYS A 52 26.01 13.71 -13.14
CA LYS A 52 25.36 12.46 -12.69
C LYS A 52 24.11 12.16 -13.53
N PRO A 53 23.97 10.95 -14.09
CA PRO A 53 22.80 10.58 -14.88
C PRO A 53 21.54 10.47 -14.01
N ARG A 54 20.41 10.73 -14.65
CA ARG A 54 19.05 10.59 -14.13
C ARG A 54 18.20 9.96 -15.22
N GLY A 55 17.64 8.78 -14.97
CA GLY A 55 16.73 8.12 -15.90
C GLY A 55 15.37 8.81 -16.03
N PRO A 56 14.55 8.39 -17.01
CA PRO A 56 13.20 8.91 -17.19
C PRO A 56 12.31 8.64 -15.95
N PRO A 57 11.13 9.27 -15.85
CA PRO A 57 10.26 9.08 -14.69
C PRO A 57 9.93 7.60 -14.47
N GLY A 58 10.06 7.13 -13.22
CA GLY A 58 9.74 5.76 -12.83
C GLY A 58 10.75 4.70 -13.29
N SER A 59 11.87 5.09 -13.93
CA SER A 59 12.85 4.13 -14.41
C SER A 59 13.70 3.47 -13.31
N LYS A 60 13.65 3.98 -12.08
CA LYS A 60 14.42 3.45 -10.96
C LYS A 60 13.51 2.75 -9.96
N GLU A 61 13.83 1.50 -9.67
CA GLU A 61 13.11 0.70 -8.69
C GLU A 61 13.51 1.07 -7.25
N LEU A 62 12.53 1.09 -6.33
CA LEU A 62 12.76 1.35 -4.91
C LEU A 62 13.68 0.31 -4.27
N LYS A 63 13.52 -0.98 -4.61
CA LYS A 63 14.40 -2.06 -4.14
C LYS A 63 15.87 -1.80 -4.51
N ARG A 64 16.14 -1.40 -5.75
CA ARG A 64 17.48 -1.02 -6.20
C ARG A 64 18.00 0.21 -5.47
N ALA A 65 17.15 1.21 -5.22
CA ALA A 65 17.52 2.38 -4.43
C ALA A 65 17.89 2.03 -2.98
N LEU A 66 17.28 0.99 -2.43
CA LEU A 66 17.50 0.45 -1.09
C LEU A 66 18.48 -0.73 -1.07
N LYS A 67 19.37 -0.84 -2.06
CA LYS A 67 20.45 -1.84 -2.14
C LYS A 67 19.98 -3.30 -2.01
N GLY A 68 18.83 -3.62 -2.60
CA GLY A 68 18.29 -4.99 -2.61
C GLY A 68 17.50 -5.36 -1.36
N CYS A 69 16.99 -4.39 -0.60
CA CYS A 69 16.09 -4.70 0.52
C CYS A 69 14.79 -5.36 0.03
N GLU A 70 14.45 -6.50 0.62
CA GLU A 70 13.27 -7.30 0.24
C GLU A 70 12.17 -7.33 1.32
N ASP A 71 12.36 -6.64 2.45
CA ASP A 71 11.41 -6.61 3.56
C ASP A 71 10.11 -5.87 3.14
N PRO A 72 8.99 -6.58 2.91
CA PRO A 72 7.80 -5.97 2.31
C PRO A 72 7.19 -4.90 3.22
N LEU A 73 7.28 -5.05 4.55
CA LEU A 73 6.76 -4.07 5.50
C LEU A 73 7.60 -2.79 5.49
N PHE A 74 8.91 -2.91 5.30
CA PHE A 74 9.77 -1.74 5.16
C PHE A 74 9.52 -1.01 3.85
N LEU A 75 9.41 -1.75 2.75
CA LEU A 75 9.15 -1.19 1.44
C LEU A 75 7.81 -0.44 1.43
N ASP A 76 6.75 -1.02 2.00
CA ASP A 76 5.44 -0.35 2.15
C ASP A 76 5.56 0.93 2.98
N PHE A 77 6.24 0.86 4.13
CA PHE A 77 6.45 2.02 4.99
C PHE A 77 7.13 3.19 4.25
N ILE A 78 8.22 2.90 3.52
CA ILE A 78 8.94 3.91 2.74
C ILE A 78 8.09 4.43 1.59
N GLN A 79 7.38 3.55 0.88
CA GLN A 79 6.52 3.95 -0.23
C GLN A 79 5.43 4.92 0.23
N ARG A 80 4.77 4.65 1.36
CA ARG A 80 3.74 5.54 1.94
C ARG A 80 4.31 6.85 2.48
N CYS A 81 5.54 6.85 2.99
CA CYS A 81 6.24 8.08 3.38
C CYS A 81 6.58 8.97 2.17
N LEU A 82 6.83 8.38 1.01
CA LEU A 82 7.30 9.07 -0.20
C LEU A 82 6.15 9.41 -1.16
N ASP A 83 4.89 9.33 -0.72
CA ASP A 83 3.75 9.66 -1.58
C ASP A 83 3.79 11.12 -2.05
N TRP A 84 3.44 11.34 -3.31
CA TRP A 84 3.40 12.66 -3.93
C TRP A 84 2.33 13.54 -3.28
N ASP A 85 1.14 12.98 -3.05
CA ASP A 85 0.01 13.70 -2.49
C ASP A 85 0.17 13.81 -0.96
N PRO A 86 0.31 15.03 -0.40
CA PRO A 86 0.49 15.20 1.03
C PRO A 86 -0.70 14.70 1.85
N GLU A 87 -1.91 14.67 1.28
CA GLU A 87 -3.13 14.25 1.98
C GLU A 87 -3.16 12.72 2.20
N THR A 88 -2.54 11.95 1.31
CA THR A 88 -2.47 10.48 1.40
C THR A 88 -1.15 9.98 1.99
N ARG A 89 -0.14 10.87 2.11
CA ARG A 89 1.16 10.56 2.68
C ARG A 89 1.04 10.09 4.13
N LEU A 90 1.86 9.10 4.49
CA LEU A 90 1.90 8.54 5.85
C LEU A 90 2.19 9.63 6.90
N THR A 91 1.24 9.84 7.80
CA THR A 91 1.42 10.76 8.94
C THR A 91 2.21 10.10 10.08
N PRO A 92 2.83 10.86 11.00
CA PRO A 92 3.58 10.29 12.13
C PRO A 92 2.73 9.34 13.01
N ASN A 93 1.47 9.70 13.27
CA ASN A 93 0.55 8.86 14.06
C ASN A 93 0.24 7.52 13.36
N GLN A 94 0.06 7.55 12.03
CA GLN A 94 -0.12 6.32 11.24
C GLN A 94 1.18 5.51 11.18
N ALA A 95 2.33 6.18 11.08
CA ALA A 95 3.65 5.56 11.04
C ALA A 95 3.94 4.74 12.30
N LEU A 96 3.66 5.28 13.50
CA LEU A 96 3.84 4.56 14.77
C LEU A 96 2.99 3.28 14.86
N ARG A 97 1.83 3.26 14.20
CA ARG A 97 0.93 2.10 14.12
C ARG A 97 1.30 1.14 13.00
N HIS A 98 2.24 1.51 12.13
CA HIS A 98 2.64 0.69 10.99
C HIS A 98 3.34 -0.59 11.43
N ALA A 99 3.00 -1.72 10.80
CA ALA A 99 3.51 -3.04 11.17
C ALA A 99 5.05 -3.11 11.18
N TRP A 100 5.72 -2.34 10.31
CA TRP A 100 7.18 -2.24 10.28
C TRP A 100 7.79 -1.70 11.58
N LEU A 101 7.21 -0.63 12.16
CA LEU A 101 7.69 -0.04 13.41
C LEU A 101 7.15 -0.79 14.64
N ARG A 102 5.90 -1.21 14.60
CA ARG A 102 5.23 -1.90 15.72
C ARG A 102 5.93 -3.21 16.12
N ARG A 103 6.56 -3.91 15.18
CA ARG A 103 7.36 -5.12 15.47
C ARG A 103 8.75 -4.83 16.03
N ARG A 104 9.27 -3.60 15.88
CA ARG A 104 10.65 -3.22 16.22
C ARG A 104 10.76 -2.39 17.49
N LEU A 105 9.68 -1.76 17.93
CA LEU A 105 9.64 -0.99 19.17
C LEU A 105 9.30 -1.91 20.36
N PRO A 106 9.98 -1.75 21.52
CA PRO A 106 9.52 -2.35 22.77
C PRO A 106 8.06 -1.98 23.01
N ARG A 107 7.24 -2.95 23.41
CA ARG A 107 5.84 -2.67 23.75
C ARG A 107 5.82 -1.73 24.95
N ALA A 108 4.99 -0.70 24.89
CA ALA A 108 4.69 0.10 26.08
C ALA A 108 4.06 -0.82 27.14
N PRO A 109 4.45 -0.72 28.43
CA PRO A 109 3.81 -1.49 29.48
C PRO A 109 2.32 -1.12 29.55
N GLY A 110 1.42 -2.04 29.19
CA GLY A 110 -0.03 -1.88 29.37
C GLY A 110 -0.94 -2.04 28.15
N GLU A 111 -0.42 -2.28 26.93
CA GLU A 111 -1.30 -2.52 25.77
C GLU A 111 -1.96 -3.92 25.83
N LYS A 112 -3.28 -3.94 26.00
CA LYS A 112 -4.11 -5.15 25.85
C LYS A 112 -4.16 -5.55 24.38
N VAL A 113 -3.95 -6.83 24.10
CA VAL A 113 -3.93 -7.39 22.74
C VAL A 113 -5.36 -7.67 22.30
N ASP A 114 -5.89 -6.91 21.34
CA ASP A 114 -7.07 -7.33 20.58
C ASP A 114 -6.66 -8.42 19.58
N GLN A 115 -6.80 -9.67 20.00
CA GLN A 115 -6.62 -10.84 19.16
C GLN A 115 -7.89 -11.06 18.31
N ASN A 116 -8.03 -10.33 17.21
CA ASN A 116 -9.02 -10.67 16.19
C ASN A 116 -8.33 -10.72 14.82
N GLY A 117 -7.83 -11.90 14.46
CA GLY A 117 -7.30 -12.19 13.14
C GLY A 117 -6.54 -13.52 13.07
N ALA A 118 -7.19 -14.54 12.51
CA ALA A 118 -6.67 -15.86 12.10
C ALA A 118 -6.60 -16.98 13.17
N GLY A 119 -7.78 -17.44 13.61
CA GLY A 119 -7.96 -18.79 14.15
C GLY A 119 -8.20 -19.80 13.04
N MET A 120 -7.14 -20.50 12.62
CA MET A 120 -7.16 -21.67 11.76
C MET A 120 -7.57 -22.89 12.60
N SER A 121 -8.82 -23.36 12.52
CA SER A 121 -9.25 -24.61 13.17
C SER A 121 -9.05 -25.82 12.24
N ARG A 122 -8.06 -26.65 12.58
CA ARG A 122 -7.86 -28.06 12.19
C ARG A 122 -7.46 -28.77 13.50
N SER A 123 -7.85 -29.96 13.92
CA SER A 123 -8.63 -31.11 13.43
C SER A 123 -8.81 -32.05 14.66
N GLY A 124 -9.79 -32.96 14.67
CA GLY A 124 -9.76 -34.12 15.60
C GLY A 124 -11.11 -34.80 15.87
N SER A 125 -11.42 -35.86 15.11
CA SER A 125 -12.57 -36.75 15.31
C SER A 125 -12.35 -37.77 16.43
N THR A 126 -13.41 -38.25 17.09
CA THR A 126 -13.83 -39.68 17.17
C THR A 126 -14.94 -39.90 18.21
N GLY A 127 -15.94 -40.74 17.88
CA GLY A 127 -16.76 -41.48 18.86
C GLY A 127 -18.27 -41.17 18.92
N GLY A 128 -19.09 -41.84 18.11
CA GLY A 128 -20.50 -42.13 18.46
C GLY A 128 -20.62 -43.52 19.11
N PRO A 129 -21.81 -44.13 19.26
CA PRO A 129 -23.17 -43.57 19.33
C PRO A 129 -23.97 -44.13 20.55
N ARG A 130 -25.00 -43.43 21.04
CA ARG A 130 -26.06 -44.06 21.86
C ARG A 130 -27.43 -43.37 21.69
N THR A 131 -28.38 -44.12 21.15
CA THR A 131 -29.83 -43.90 21.28
C THR A 131 -30.31 -44.39 22.68
N PRO A 132 -31.51 -43.99 23.15
CA PRO A 132 -32.70 -44.80 22.86
C PRO A 132 -33.99 -44.00 22.61
N LYS A 133 -35.01 -44.77 22.21
CA LYS A 133 -36.38 -44.44 21.77
C LYS A 133 -37.32 -43.99 22.91
N GLY A 134 -38.43 -43.32 22.55
CA GLY A 134 -39.76 -43.70 23.09
C GLY A 134 -40.78 -42.57 23.38
N GLN A 135 -41.82 -42.50 22.52
CA GLN A 135 -43.25 -42.19 22.76
C GLN A 135 -43.69 -40.79 23.27
N GLN A 136 -44.51 -40.05 22.48
CA GLN A 136 -46.00 -39.96 22.50
C GLN A 136 -46.52 -39.26 23.77
N GLN A 137 -47.45 -38.32 23.82
CA GLN A 137 -48.55 -37.79 22.97
C GLN A 137 -49.03 -36.55 23.80
N VAL A 138 -49.66 -35.48 23.31
CA VAL A 138 -51.10 -35.32 23.08
C VAL A 138 -51.33 -33.82 22.83
N SER A 139 -52.08 -33.52 21.77
CA SER A 139 -52.73 -32.25 21.48
C SER A 139 -54.04 -32.10 22.25
N TYR A 140 -54.36 -30.92 22.79
CA TYR A 140 -55.73 -30.49 23.04
C TYR A 140 -55.92 -29.01 22.69
N SER A 141 -57.05 -28.74 22.05
CA SER A 141 -57.60 -27.48 21.58
C SER A 141 -58.39 -26.73 22.67
N ASP A 142 -58.58 -25.42 22.44
CA ASP A 142 -59.69 -24.51 22.81
C ASP A 142 -60.29 -24.52 24.24
N ASN A 143 -60.29 -23.37 24.94
CA ASN A 143 -61.43 -22.42 25.03
C ASN A 143 -61.29 -21.35 26.15
N THR A 144 -61.72 -20.12 25.80
CA THR A 144 -62.48 -19.12 26.61
C THR A 144 -61.90 -18.48 27.89
N THR A 145 -61.67 -17.16 27.85
CA THR A 145 -62.56 -16.10 28.41
C THR A 145 -62.22 -14.76 27.79
#